data_AF-A0A938CHJ8-F1
#
_entry.id   AF-A0A938CHJ8-F1
#
_cell.length_a   1.000
_cell.length_b   1.000
_cell.length_c   1.000
_cell.angle_alpha   90.00
_cell.angle_beta   90.00
_cell.angle_gamma   90.00
#
_symmetry.space_group_name_H-M   'P 1'
#
loop_
_entity.id
_entity.type
_entity.pdbx_description
1 polymer ?
#
loop_
_entity_poly.entity_id
_entity_poly.type
_entity_poly.pdbx_seq_one_letter_code
_entity_poly.pdbx_strand_id
1 'polypeptide(L)'
;MAFSRHFGPLEPTKVSSIGAGTPVVTLSNIGPDGRPVAPSHRQVLTDPANQLWHSDSSFKPVPALASLLSAREVPAEGGETEFASMRAAYAALPPALKARVEGRIANHH
;
A
#
# COMPACT_ATOMS: atom_id res chain seq x y z
N MET A 1 -8.66 13.38 7.39
CA MET A 1 -9.79 12.98 6.51
C MET A 1 -10.30 14.09 5.62
N ALA A 2 -10.48 15.33 6.10
CA ALA A 2 -10.94 16.44 5.25
C ALA A 2 -10.09 16.60 3.97
N PHE A 3 -8.76 16.62 4.12
CA PHE A 3 -7.82 16.70 2.99
C PHE A 3 -8.04 15.61 1.91
N SER A 4 -8.12 14.34 2.33
CA SER A 4 -8.27 13.21 1.41
C SER A 4 -9.57 13.27 0.58
N ARG A 5 -10.64 13.86 1.12
CA ARG A 5 -11.94 13.95 0.41
C ARG A 5 -11.91 14.88 -0.80
N HIS A 6 -10.91 15.75 -0.92
CA HIS A 6 -10.73 16.57 -2.12
C HIS A 6 -10.35 15.74 -3.36
N PHE A 7 -9.87 14.50 -3.18
CA PHE A 7 -9.47 13.60 -4.26
C PHE A 7 -10.58 12.61 -4.66
N GLY A 8 -11.72 12.60 -3.96
CA GLY A 8 -12.85 11.72 -4.27
C GLY A 8 -13.45 11.02 -3.03
N PRO A 9 -14.36 10.05 -3.25
CA PRO A 9 -14.92 9.23 -2.18
C PRO A 9 -13.82 8.38 -1.54
N LEU A 10 -13.95 8.15 -0.23
CA LEU A 10 -12.95 7.38 0.52
C LEU A 10 -13.30 5.89 0.49
N GLU A 11 -12.29 5.08 0.18
CA GLU A 11 -12.41 3.63 0.20
C GLU A 11 -12.44 3.10 1.64
N PRO A 12 -13.40 2.25 2.02
CA PRO A 12 -13.36 1.57 3.31
C PRO A 12 -12.31 0.47 3.33
N THR A 13 -11.63 0.32 4.45
CA THR A 13 -10.61 -0.71 4.65
C THR A 13 -11.20 -2.11 4.79
N LYS A 14 -10.40 -3.12 4.44
CA LYS A 14 -10.76 -4.54 4.55
C LYS A 14 -10.97 -4.97 6.01
N VAL A 15 -11.79 -6.01 6.21
CA VAL A 15 -12.19 -6.53 7.53
C VAL A 15 -11.01 -6.95 8.40
N SER A 16 -9.89 -7.37 7.80
CA SER A 16 -8.70 -7.81 8.54
C SER A 16 -7.74 -6.68 8.95
N SER A 17 -7.99 -5.44 8.51
CA SER A 17 -7.14 -4.28 8.84
C SER A 17 -7.52 -3.65 10.18
N ILE A 18 -6.54 -3.05 10.86
CA ILE A 18 -6.84 -2.13 11.96
C ILE A 18 -7.49 -0.89 11.37
N GLY A 19 -8.70 -0.58 11.84
CA GLY A 19 -9.57 0.43 11.24
C GLY A 19 -10.59 -0.13 10.24
N ALA A 20 -10.81 -1.46 10.23
CA ALA A 20 -11.79 -2.16 9.40
C ALA A 20 -13.13 -1.42 9.30
N GLY A 21 -13.64 -1.29 8.07
CA GLY A 21 -14.91 -0.60 7.78
C GLY A 21 -14.82 0.93 7.87
N THR A 22 -13.71 1.49 8.34
CA THR A 22 -13.41 2.92 8.27
C THR A 22 -12.56 3.23 7.04
N PRO A 23 -12.47 4.50 6.61
CA PRO A 23 -11.58 4.91 5.53
C PRO A 23 -10.12 5.13 5.96
N VAL A 24 -9.71 4.66 7.15
CA VAL A 24 -8.32 4.73 7.63
C VAL A 24 -7.82 3.33 7.95
N VAL A 25 -6.69 2.96 7.37
CA VAL A 25 -5.91 1.80 7.82
C VAL A 25 -4.83 2.28 8.76
N THR A 26 -4.66 1.59 9.90
CA THR A 26 -3.53 1.81 10.81
C THR A 26 -2.47 0.76 10.56
N LEU A 27 -1.31 1.20 10.06
CA LEU A 27 -0.10 0.39 9.91
C LEU A 27 0.80 0.72 11.09
N SER A 28 1.09 -0.26 11.95
CA SER A 28 1.85 -0.06 13.19
C SER A 28 2.49 -1.38 13.59
N ASN A 29 3.65 -1.33 14.24
CA ASN A 29 4.19 -2.45 15.00
C ASN A 29 4.24 -2.13 16.50
N ILE A 30 3.60 -1.04 16.92
CA ILE A 30 3.57 -0.54 18.29
C ILE A 30 2.25 -0.93 18.96
N GLY A 31 2.37 -1.55 20.13
CA GLY A 31 1.26 -1.96 20.97
C GLY A 31 0.70 -0.84 21.85
N PRO A 32 -0.38 -1.10 22.61
CA PRO A 32 -1.01 -0.09 23.48
C PRO A 32 -0.11 0.45 24.59
N ASP A 33 0.96 -0.28 24.93
CA ASP A 33 1.97 0.12 25.91
C ASP A 33 3.08 1.01 25.32
N GLY A 34 2.97 1.38 24.04
CA GLY A 34 3.96 2.20 23.34
C GLY A 34 5.24 1.44 23.01
N ARG A 35 5.22 0.10 23.01
CA ARG A 35 6.39 -0.73 22.68
C ARG A 35 6.13 -1.58 21.45
N PRO A 36 7.18 -2.01 20.72
CA PRO A 36 7.03 -2.98 19.65
C PRO A 36 6.35 -4.26 20.13
N VAL A 37 5.34 -4.72 19.41
CA VAL A 37 4.68 -6.01 19.69
C VAL A 37 5.60 -7.19 19.36
N ALA A 38 5.31 -8.36 19.94
CA ALA A 38 6.08 -9.58 19.68
C ALA A 38 6.04 -9.98 18.19
N PRO A 39 7.09 -10.66 17.66
CA PRO A 39 7.12 -11.11 16.26
C PRO A 39 5.97 -12.04 15.85
N SER A 40 5.41 -12.78 16.81
CA SER A 40 4.25 -13.66 16.61
C SER A 40 2.92 -12.91 16.58
N HIS A 41 2.91 -11.59 16.88
CA HIS A 41 1.71 -10.78 16.85
C HIS A 41 1.18 -10.69 15.43
N ARG A 42 -0.13 -10.88 15.27
CA ARG A 42 -0.79 -10.96 13.96
C ARG A 42 -0.43 -9.80 13.03
N GLN A 43 -0.32 -8.59 13.57
CA GLN A 43 0.03 -7.39 12.81
C GLN A 43 1.41 -7.52 12.15
N VAL A 44 2.42 -7.92 12.94
CA VAL A 44 3.78 -8.15 12.45
C VAL A 44 3.83 -9.28 11.43
N LEU A 45 2.97 -10.29 11.57
CA LEU A 45 2.89 -11.39 10.60
C LEU A 45 2.26 -10.97 9.26
N THR A 46 1.46 -9.90 9.23
CA THR A 46 0.81 -9.42 8.00
C THR A 46 1.55 -8.29 7.29
N ASP A 47 2.37 -7.53 8.01
CA ASP A 47 3.12 -6.39 7.49
C ASP A 47 4.15 -6.73 6.38
N PRO A 48 4.76 -7.94 6.31
CA PRO A 48 5.68 -8.28 5.22
C PRO A 48 5.10 -8.13 3.82
N ALA A 49 3.78 -8.20 3.66
CA ALA A 49 3.13 -7.94 2.37
C ALA A 49 3.36 -6.49 1.88
N ASN A 50 3.45 -5.52 2.81
CA ASN A 50 3.72 -4.12 2.48
C ASN A 50 5.22 -3.87 2.18
N GLN A 51 6.09 -4.83 2.45
CA GLN A 51 7.52 -4.76 2.12
C GLN A 51 7.81 -5.22 0.69
N LEU A 52 6.82 -5.74 -0.02
CA LEU A 52 6.92 -6.07 -1.45
C LEU A 52 6.50 -4.87 -2.30
N TRP A 53 7.02 -4.77 -3.53
CA TRP A 53 6.51 -3.81 -4.50
C TRP A 53 5.03 -4.08 -4.82
N HIS A 54 4.18 -3.07 -4.61
CA HIS A 54 2.75 -3.18 -4.83
C HIS A 54 2.13 -1.86 -5.29
N SER A 55 0.88 -1.94 -5.76
CA SER A 55 -0.03 -0.80 -5.91
C SER A 55 -1.25 -1.08 -5.04
N ASP A 56 -1.64 -0.13 -4.21
CA ASP A 56 -2.75 -0.30 -3.28
C ASP A 56 -4.05 -0.67 -4.01
N SER A 57 -4.77 -1.64 -3.45
CA SER A 57 -6.06 -2.12 -3.97
C SER A 57 -6.04 -2.57 -5.44
N SER A 58 -4.88 -2.93 -6.02
CA SER A 58 -4.80 -3.39 -7.42
C SER A 58 -5.62 -4.66 -7.70
N PHE A 59 -5.94 -5.43 -6.67
CA PHE A 59 -6.78 -6.63 -6.74
C PHE A 59 -8.29 -6.33 -6.84
N LYS A 60 -8.72 -5.07 -6.67
CA LYS A 60 -10.12 -4.67 -6.79
C LYS A 60 -10.47 -4.35 -8.25
N PRO A 61 -11.74 -4.56 -8.68
CA PRO A 61 -12.18 -4.17 -10.02
C PRO A 61 -11.98 -2.68 -10.32
N VAL A 62 -12.14 -1.84 -9.30
CA VAL A 62 -11.80 -0.41 -9.33
C VAL A 62 -10.66 -0.22 -8.32
N PRO A 63 -9.40 -0.05 -8.77
CA PRO A 63 -8.27 0.13 -7.87
C PRO A 63 -8.28 1.50 -7.22
N ALA A 64 -7.47 1.68 -6.17
CA ALA A 64 -7.32 2.97 -5.51
C ALA A 64 -6.72 4.00 -6.47
N LEU A 65 -7.27 5.21 -6.48
CA LEU A 65 -6.74 6.33 -7.27
C LEU A 65 -5.46 6.91 -6.64
N ALA A 66 -5.48 7.08 -5.32
CA ALA A 66 -4.39 7.67 -4.56
C ALA A 66 -4.39 7.13 -3.13
N SER A 67 -3.19 7.01 -2.56
CA SER A 67 -2.97 6.66 -1.16
C SER A 67 -2.36 7.83 -0.42
N LEU A 68 -2.84 8.09 0.80
CA LEU A 68 -2.35 9.17 1.66
C LEU A 68 -1.79 8.56 2.94
N LEU A 69 -0.47 8.62 3.10
CA LEU A 69 0.24 8.11 4.27
C LEU A 69 0.57 9.26 5.23
N SER A 70 0.36 9.03 6.53
CA SER A 70 0.71 9.98 7.59
C SER A 70 1.46 9.24 8.68
N ALA A 71 2.77 9.53 8.80
CA ALA A 71 3.59 9.01 9.88
C ALA A 71 3.16 9.62 11.22
N ARG A 72 2.96 8.75 12.22
CA ARG A 72 2.60 9.14 13.60
C ARG A 72 3.75 8.87 14.57
N GLU A 73 4.43 7.77 14.35
CA GLU A 73 5.67 7.38 15.00
C GLU A 73 6.62 6.90 13.90
N VAL A 74 7.89 7.30 13.97
CA VAL A 74 8.91 7.02 12.94
C VAL A 74 10.06 6.28 13.63
N PRO A 75 10.50 5.11 13.13
CA PRO A 75 11.67 4.44 13.68
C PRO A 75 12.92 5.32 13.50
N ALA A 76 13.89 5.15 14.39
CA ALA A 76 15.15 5.90 14.33
C ALA A 76 16.02 5.48 13.13
N GLU A 77 15.83 4.26 12.61
CA GLU A 77 16.56 3.69 11.49
C GLU A 77 15.64 2.77 10.68
N GLY A 78 15.79 2.78 9.35
CA GLY A 78 15.00 1.99 8.42
C GLY A 78 13.55 2.48 8.26
N GLY A 79 12.71 1.65 7.65
CA GLY A 79 11.28 1.95 7.48
C GLY A 79 10.98 2.95 6.36
N GLU A 80 11.91 3.12 5.44
CA GLU A 80 11.75 3.94 4.25
C GLU A 80 10.57 3.45 3.41
N THR A 81 9.81 4.39 2.86
CA THR A 81 8.81 4.11 1.85
C THR A 81 9.39 4.41 0.48
N GLU A 82 9.63 3.37 -0.31
CA GLU A 82 10.16 3.52 -1.66
C GLU A 82 9.03 3.68 -2.68
N PHE A 83 9.28 4.47 -3.73
CA PHE A 83 8.34 4.70 -4.82
C PHE A 83 9.02 4.47 -6.17
N ALA A 84 8.33 3.79 -7.08
CA ALA A 84 8.79 3.56 -8.44
C ALA A 84 7.78 4.10 -9.47
N SER A 85 8.27 4.93 -10.40
CA SER A 85 7.43 5.46 -11.48
C SER A 85 7.24 4.42 -12.58
N MET A 86 6.06 3.79 -12.63
CA MET A 86 5.75 2.79 -13.66
C MET A 86 5.67 3.37 -15.07
N ARG A 87 5.37 4.68 -15.21
CA ARG A 87 5.45 5.38 -16.51
C ARG A 87 6.89 5.47 -17.01
N ALA A 88 7.83 5.85 -16.13
CA ALA A 88 9.24 5.92 -16.48
C ALA A 88 9.80 4.53 -16.77
N ALA A 89 9.43 3.53 -15.96
CA ALA A 89 9.80 2.13 -16.18
C ALA A 89 9.31 1.64 -17.55
N TYR A 90 8.03 1.85 -17.89
CA TYR A 90 7.48 1.49 -19.19
C TYR A 90 8.21 2.21 -20.33
N ALA A 91 8.47 3.52 -20.19
CA ALA A 91 9.19 4.29 -21.20
C ALA A 91 10.61 3.75 -21.48
N ALA A 92 11.30 3.23 -20.46
CA ALA A 92 12.63 2.65 -20.58
C ALA A 92 12.67 1.21 -21.12
N LEU A 93 11.52 0.53 -21.28
CA LEU A 93 11.51 -0.85 -21.77
C LEU A 93 12.06 -0.96 -23.21
N PRO A 94 12.82 -2.03 -23.53
CA PRO A 94 13.21 -2.34 -24.90
C PRO A 94 11.98 -2.45 -25.82
N PRO A 95 12.06 -2.02 -27.09
CA PRO A 95 10.92 -2.03 -28.01
C PRO A 95 10.23 -3.39 -28.14
N ALA A 96 11.01 -4.48 -28.19
CA ALA A 96 10.49 -5.84 -28.26
C ALA A 96 9.64 -6.21 -27.03
N LEU A 97 10.02 -5.73 -25.84
CA LEU A 97 9.29 -5.98 -24.61
C LEU A 97 8.00 -5.15 -24.56
N LYS A 98 8.04 -3.87 -24.97
CA LYS A 98 6.83 -3.04 -25.12
C LYS A 98 5.80 -3.70 -26.03
N ALA A 99 6.24 -4.13 -27.22
CA ALA A 99 5.37 -4.82 -28.18
C ALA A 99 4.78 -6.12 -27.61
N ARG A 100 5.54 -6.84 -26.77
CA ARG A 100 5.08 -8.09 -26.14
C ARG A 100 3.98 -7.87 -25.10
N VAL A 101 4.06 -6.78 -24.33
CA VAL A 101 3.11 -6.49 -23.23
C VAL A 101 1.91 -5.64 -23.68
N GLU A 102 1.97 -5.06 -24.87
CA GLU A 102 0.87 -4.27 -25.43
C GLU A 102 -0.43 -5.09 -25.53
N GLY A 103 -1.56 -4.50 -25.12
CA GLY A 103 -2.87 -5.15 -25.12
C GLY A 103 -3.00 -6.37 -24.19
N ARG A 104 -2.01 -6.66 -23.33
CA ARG A 104 -2.08 -7.77 -22.37
C ARG A 104 -2.84 -7.37 -21.11
N ILE A 105 -3.42 -8.39 -20.47
CA ILE A 105 -4.13 -8.26 -19.20
C ILE A 105 -3.29 -8.98 -18.13
N ALA A 106 -3.10 -8.32 -16.99
CA ALA A 106 -2.52 -8.91 -15.80
C ALA A 106 -3.63 -9.21 -14.78
N ASN A 107 -3.52 -10.35 -14.09
CA ASN A 107 -4.39 -10.68 -12.97
C ASN A 107 -3.70 -10.29 -11.66
N HIS A 108 -4.41 -9.55 -10.82
CA HIS A 108 -3.94 -9.09 -9.51
C HIS A 108 -4.77 -9.78 -8.41
N HIS A 109 -4.10 -10.33 -7.40
CA HIS A 109 -4.72 -11.10 -6.29
C HIS A 109 -4.48 -10.42 -4.94
#